data_AF-A0AAN8SP80-F1
#
_entry.id   AF-A0AAN8SP80-F1
#
_cell.length_a   1.000
_cell.length_b   1.000
_cell.length_c   1.000
_cell.angle_alpha   90.00
_cell.angle_beta   90.00
_cell.angle_gamma   90.00
#
_symmetry.space_group_name_H-M   'P 1'
#
loop_
_entity.id
_entity.type
_entity.pdbx_description
1 polymer ?
#
loop_
_entity_poly.entity_id
_entity_poly.type
_entity_poly.pdbx_seq_one_letter_code
_entity_poly.pdbx_strand_id
1 'polypeptide(L)'
;MASIILSPSTLLIFQKFIKLSFPTPPTKILHKLSLIDQSIANIYIPFALYYTKQQLDSIPKSHSQISQILANSLSQILTRL
;
A
#
# COMPACT_ATOMS: atom_id res chain seq x y z
N MET A 1 -9.06 39.29 -8.06
CA MET A 1 -7.85 38.65 -7.51
C MET A 1 -8.12 37.16 -7.41
N ALA A 2 -7.65 36.36 -8.37
CA ALA A 2 -7.84 34.91 -8.36
C ALA A 2 -6.56 34.25 -7.83
N SER A 3 -6.64 33.63 -6.66
CA SER A 3 -5.54 32.86 -6.09
C SER A 3 -5.40 31.55 -6.87
N ILE A 4 -4.27 31.39 -7.56
CA ILE A 4 -3.86 30.12 -8.15
C ILE A 4 -3.56 29.19 -6.97
N ILE A 5 -4.43 28.21 -6.72
CA ILE A 5 -4.13 27.10 -5.83
C ILE A 5 -3.03 26.31 -6.54
N LEU A 6 -1.80 26.55 -6.12
CA LEU A 6 -0.62 25.80 -6.55
C LEU A 6 -0.82 24.35 -6.05
N SER A 7 -1.43 23.51 -6.87
CA SER A 7 -1.47 22.07 -6.63
C SER A 7 -0.02 21.56 -6.65
N PRO A 8 0.50 20.96 -5.56
CA PRO A 8 1.85 20.44 -5.55
C PRO A 8 1.94 19.29 -6.56
N SER A 9 2.82 19.45 -7.56
CA SER A 9 3.12 18.40 -8.53
C SER A 9 3.83 17.24 -7.81
N THR A 10 3.09 16.20 -7.44
CA THR A 10 3.67 14.96 -6.91
C THR A 10 4.43 14.22 -7.99
N LEU A 11 5.71 13.92 -7.75
CA LEU A 11 6.55 13.12 -8.65
C LEU A 11 6.62 11.67 -8.16
N LEU A 12 6.46 10.70 -9.06
CA LEU A 12 6.70 9.29 -8.75
C LEU A 12 8.21 9.07 -8.58
N ILE A 13 8.63 8.76 -7.36
CA ILE A 13 10.04 8.55 -7.03
C ILE A 13 10.46 7.09 -7.31
N PHE A 14 9.58 6.13 -7.03
CA PHE A 14 9.90 4.71 -7.14
C PHE A 14 8.64 3.83 -7.17
N GLN A 15 8.69 2.73 -7.92
CA GLN A 15 7.67 1.68 -7.96
C GLN A 15 8.33 0.31 -7.73
N LYS A 16 7.76 -0.53 -6.85
CA LYS A 16 8.33 -1.84 -6.52
C LYS A 16 7.27 -2.90 -6.28
N PHE A 17 7.56 -4.10 -6.76
CA PHE A 17 6.85 -5.31 -6.37
C PHE A 17 7.36 -5.81 -5.02
N ILE A 18 6.48 -5.86 -4.03
CA ILE A 18 6.79 -6.41 -2.71
C ILE A 18 6.47 -7.91 -2.75
N LYS A 19 7.51 -8.75 -2.65
CA LYS A 19 7.34 -10.20 -2.52
C LYS A 19 6.95 -10.56 -1.09
N LEU A 20 6.29 -11.71 -0.93
CA LEU A 20 6.06 -12.30 0.38
C LEU A 20 7.40 -12.64 1.05
N SER A 21 7.41 -12.62 2.39
CA SER A 21 8.63 -12.91 3.16
C SER A 21 9.07 -14.37 3.07
N PHE A 22 8.13 -15.27 2.74
CA PHE A 22 8.37 -16.69 2.50
C PHE A 22 7.60 -17.11 1.23
N PRO A 23 8.11 -18.05 0.41
CA PRO A 23 7.37 -18.53 -0.75
C PRO A 23 6.00 -19.10 -0.33
N THR A 24 4.96 -18.75 -1.09
CA THR A 24 3.61 -19.28 -0.85
C THR A 24 3.67 -20.80 -0.92
N PRO A 25 3.38 -21.53 0.17
CA PRO A 25 3.38 -22.98 0.13
C PRO A 25 2.36 -23.46 -0.91
N PRO A 26 2.65 -24.50 -1.69
CA PRO A 26 1.74 -24.98 -2.75
C PRO A 26 0.41 -25.51 -2.20
N THR A 27 0.33 -25.74 -0.89
CA THR A 27 -0.86 -26.15 -0.15
C THR A 27 -1.73 -25.00 0.35
N LYS A 28 -1.30 -23.74 0.20
CA LYS A 28 -2.12 -22.58 0.61
C LYS A 28 -3.26 -22.35 -0.38
N ILE A 29 -4.46 -22.20 0.18
CA ILE A 29 -5.72 -22.05 -0.56
C ILE A 29 -5.67 -20.73 -1.34
N LEU A 30 -5.61 -20.80 -2.67
CA LEU A 30 -5.88 -19.67 -3.53
C LEU A 30 -7.32 -19.19 -3.28
N HIS A 31 -7.52 -17.88 -3.18
CA HIS A 31 -8.85 -17.31 -2.98
C HIS A 31 -9.78 -17.75 -4.12
N LYS A 32 -10.78 -18.59 -3.80
CA LYS A 32 -11.77 -19.04 -4.76
C LYS A 32 -12.81 -17.94 -4.92
N LEU A 33 -12.92 -17.39 -6.12
CA LEU A 33 -13.91 -16.37 -6.44
C LEU A 33 -15.32 -16.93 -6.25
N SER A 34 -16.08 -16.29 -5.36
CA SER A 34 -17.49 -16.57 -5.16
C SER A 34 -18.33 -15.99 -6.30
N LEU A 35 -19.61 -16.34 -6.35
CA LEU A 35 -20.55 -15.81 -7.35
C LEU A 35 -20.74 -14.29 -7.21
N ILE A 36 -20.60 -13.75 -6.00
CA ILE A 36 -20.64 -12.31 -5.73
C ILE A 36 -19.37 -11.63 -6.27
N ASP A 37 -18.20 -12.24 -6.06
CA ASP A 37 -16.94 -11.69 -6.56
C ASP A 37 -16.89 -11.65 -8.10
N GLN A 38 -17.62 -12.56 -8.77
CA GLN A 38 -17.72 -12.59 -10.23
C GLN A 38 -18.78 -11.63 -10.78
N SER A 39 -19.80 -11.27 -9.99
CA SER A 39 -20.86 -10.36 -10.42
C SER A 39 -20.44 -8.89 -10.32
N ILE A 40 -19.47 -8.58 -9.44
CA ILE A 40 -18.84 -7.27 -9.37
C ILE A 40 -17.82 -7.17 -10.51
N ALA A 41 -17.94 -6.14 -11.33
CA ALA A 41 -16.98 -5.89 -12.41
C ALA A 41 -15.55 -5.75 -11.85
N ASN A 42 -14.53 -6.10 -12.65
CA ASN A 42 -13.10 -6.04 -12.31
C ASN A 42 -12.62 -4.59 -12.06
N ILE A 43 -13.07 -3.99 -10.97
CA ILE A 43 -12.89 -2.58 -10.62
C ILE A 43 -11.99 -2.51 -9.40
N TYR A 44 -11.03 -1.58 -9.46
CA TYR A 44 -10.20 -1.24 -8.30
C TYR A 44 -10.97 -0.27 -7.39
N ILE A 45 -11.02 -0.57 -6.10
CA ILE A 45 -11.61 0.31 -5.09
C ILE A 45 -10.55 1.36 -4.70
N PRO A 46 -10.70 2.65 -5.06
CA PRO A 46 -9.74 3.67 -4.67
C PRO A 46 -9.86 3.95 -3.18
N PHE A 47 -8.73 3.91 -2.46
CA PHE A 47 -8.68 4.22 -1.03
C PHE A 47 -7.39 4.98 -0.69
N ALA A 48 -7.48 6.02 0.14
CA ALA A 48 -6.36 6.85 0.55
C ALA A 48 -6.42 7.14 2.05
N LEU A 49 -5.26 7.08 2.71
CA LEU A 49 -5.07 7.42 4.12
C LEU A 49 -4.12 8.61 4.24
N TYR A 50 -4.50 9.59 5.05
CA TYR A 50 -3.71 10.79 5.33
C TYR A 50 -3.20 10.76 6.77
N TYR A 51 -1.91 11.03 6.94
CA TYR A 51 -1.25 11.07 8.24
C TYR A 51 -0.72 12.48 8.50
N THR A 52 -0.84 12.95 9.74
CA THR A 52 -0.36 14.28 10.15
C THR A 52 1.14 14.28 10.43
N LYS A 53 1.78 15.46 10.35
CA LYS A 53 3.21 15.59 10.66
C LYS A 53 3.55 15.16 12.07
N GLN A 54 2.72 15.50 13.06
CA GLN A 54 2.93 15.10 14.45
C GLN A 54 2.96 13.57 14.64
N GLN A 55 2.14 12.83 13.88
CA GLN A 55 2.19 11.36 13.86
C GLN A 55 3.47 10.85 13.20
N LEU A 56 3.95 11.53 12.16
CA LEU A 56 5.19 11.19 11.48
C LEU A 56 6.43 11.48 12.35
N ASP A 57 6.45 12.62 13.02
CA ASP A 57 7.55 13.10 13.87
C ASP A 57 7.72 12.23 15.13
N SER A 58 6.64 11.58 15.59
CA SER A 58 6.70 10.57 16.66
C SER A 58 7.46 9.30 16.27
N ILE A 59 7.70 9.08 14.97
CA ILE A 59 8.50 7.99 14.45
C ILE A 59 9.89 8.58 14.16
N PRO A 60 10.93 8.27 14.95
CA PRO A 60 12.26 8.85 14.79
C PRO A 60 12.99 8.23 13.58
N LYS A 61 12.44 8.37 12.38
CA LYS A 61 12.89 7.66 11.18
C LYS A 61 12.81 8.55 9.95
N SER A 62 13.80 8.43 9.07
CA SER A 62 13.81 9.12 7.78
C SER A 62 12.71 8.59 6.84
N HIS A 63 12.32 9.39 5.86
CA HIS A 63 11.35 8.99 4.82
C HIS A 63 11.71 7.65 4.16
N SER A 64 13.00 7.41 3.90
CA SER A 64 13.50 6.14 3.35
C SER A 64 13.25 4.96 4.29
N GLN A 65 13.46 5.16 5.60
CA GLN A 65 13.24 4.13 6.62
C GLN A 65 11.74 3.79 6.78
N ILE A 66 10.86 4.79 6.68
CA ILE A 66 9.41 4.55 6.74
C ILE A 66 8.95 3.69 5.55
N SER A 67 9.42 4.01 4.34
CA SER A 67 9.15 3.21 3.14
C SER A 67 9.61 1.75 3.30
N GLN A 68 10.81 1.54 3.85
CA GLN A 68 11.33 0.20 4.13
C GLN A 68 10.48 -0.56 5.16
N ILE A 69 10.02 0.10 6.21
CA ILE A 69 9.18 -0.52 7.25
C ILE A 69 7.82 -0.91 6.69
N LEU A 70 7.19 -0.03 5.91
CA LEU A 70 5.92 -0.33 5.25
C LEU A 70 6.08 -1.51 4.28
N ALA A 71 7.16 -1.53 3.50
CA ALA A 71 7.43 -2.65 2.59
C ALA A 71 7.63 -3.98 3.34
N ASN A 72 8.41 -3.98 4.42
CA ASN A 72 8.68 -5.18 5.20
C ASN A 72 7.45 -5.67 5.97
N SER A 73 6.69 -4.78 6.58
CA SER A 73 5.44 -5.13 7.29
C SER A 73 4.38 -5.66 6.35
N LEU A 74 4.22 -5.06 5.16
CA LEU A 74 3.32 -5.56 4.12
C LEU A 74 3.75 -6.96 3.66
N SER A 75 5.05 -7.17 3.41
CA SER A 75 5.60 -8.49 3.05
C SER A 75 5.28 -9.57 4.09
N GLN A 76 5.36 -9.24 5.38
CA GLN A 76 5.04 -10.17 6.48
C GLN A 76 3.54 -10.46 6.59
N ILE A 77 2.68 -9.44 6.41
CA ILE A 77 1.22 -9.60 6.49
C ILE A 77 0.72 -10.48 5.34
N LEU A 78 1.21 -10.26 4.11
CA LEU A 78 0.85 -11.09 2.97
C LEU A 78 1.19 -12.57 3.17
N THR A 79 2.26 -12.89 3.91
CA THR A 79 2.63 -14.28 4.22
C THR A 79 1.64 -14.95 5.17
N ARG A 80 0.94 -14.18 6.01
CA ARG A 80 0.01 -14.71 7.02
C ARG A 80 -1.42 -14.89 6.51
N LEU A 81 -1.82 -14.18 5.46
CA LEU A 81 -3.07 -14.37 4.71
C LEU A 81 -3.05 -15.69 3.95
#